data_AF-A0A2R5FX92-F1
#
_entry.id   AF-A0A2R5FX92-F1
#
_cell.length_a   1.000
_cell.length_b   1.000
_cell.length_c   1.000
_cell.angle_alpha   90.00
_cell.angle_beta   90.00
_cell.angle_gamma   90.00
#
_symmetry.space_group_name_H-M   'P 1'
#
loop_
_entity.id
_entity.type
_entity.pdbx_description
1 polymer ?
#
loop_
_entity_poly.entity_id
_entity_poly.type
_entity_poly.pdbx_seq_one_letter_code
_entity_poly.pdbx_strand_id
1 'polypeptide(L)' 'MKIGAIAIYDTALKFAPNDLKTLKRKGFALEKLSELQLSQQQYTEAIKALKQAIAIDGKNLFRDG' A
#
# COMPACT_ATOMS: atom_id res chain seq x y z
N MET A 1 -15.15 -14.18 -1.00
CA MET A 1 -15.61 -13.05 -1.84
C MET A 1 -14.90 -11.80 -1.36
N LYS A 2 -13.99 -11.20 -2.15
CA LYS A 2 -13.32 -9.93 -1.77
C LYS A 2 -14.32 -8.80 -1.93
N ILE A 3 -14.97 -8.38 -0.84
CA ILE A 3 -15.92 -7.26 -0.83
C ILE A 3 -15.10 -5.97 -0.75
N GLY A 4 -14.58 -5.51 -1.89
CA GLY A 4 -13.83 -4.26 -2.00
C GLY A 4 -14.56 -3.26 -2.88
N ALA A 5 -14.42 -1.96 -2.59
CA ALA A 5 -15.09 -0.89 -3.36
C ALA A 5 -14.83 -1.01 -4.88
N ILE A 6 -13.61 -1.39 -5.27
CA ILE A 6 -13.23 -1.63 -6.68
C ILE A 6 -14.08 -2.75 -7.30
N ALA A 7 -14.26 -3.89 -6.60
CA ALA A 7 -15.06 -5.02 -7.10
C ALA A 7 -16.56 -4.67 -7.23
N ILE A 8 -17.06 -3.79 -6.34
CA ILE A 8 -18.43 -3.25 -6.45
C ILE A 8 -18.55 -2.37 -7.70
N TYR A 9 -17.59 -1.49 -7.94
CA TYR A 9 -17.58 -0.65 -9.14
C TYR A 9 -17.39 -1.46 -10.42
N ASP A 10 -16.56 -2.49 -10.42
CA ASP A 10 -16.41 -3.42 -11.56
C ASP A 10 -17.72 -4.10 -11.90
N THR A 11 -18.45 -4.56 -10.89
CA THR A 11 -19.78 -5.15 -11.07
C THR A 11 -20.76 -4.13 -11.63
N ALA A 12 -20.80 -2.91 -11.08
CA ALA A 12 -21.68 -1.85 -11.56
C ALA A 12 -21.39 -1.48 -13.02
N LEU A 13 -20.12 -1.40 -13.43
CA LEU A 13 -19.72 -1.08 -14.80
C LEU A 13 -20.05 -2.18 -15.81
N LYS A 14 -20.24 -3.44 -15.39
CA LYS A 14 -20.76 -4.49 -16.29
C LYS A 14 -22.18 -4.19 -16.76
N PHE A 15 -22.99 -3.56 -15.89
CA PHE A 15 -24.37 -3.20 -16.20
C PHE A 15 -24.49 -1.81 -16.83
N ALA A 16 -23.58 -0.89 -16.48
CA ALA A 16 -23.54 0.48 -17.01
C ALA A 16 -22.10 0.88 -17.36
N PRO A 17 -21.55 0.45 -18.52
CA PRO A 17 -20.14 0.63 -18.85
C PRO A 17 -19.72 2.11 -18.99
N ASN A 18 -20.67 2.98 -19.30
CA ASN A 18 -20.43 4.41 -19.52
C ASN A 18 -20.90 5.28 -18.34
N ASP A 19 -21.19 4.68 -17.17
CA ASP A 19 -21.51 5.47 -15.97
C ASP A 19 -20.24 6.20 -15.47
N LEU A 20 -20.11 7.46 -15.91
CA LEU A 20 -19.02 8.36 -15.55
C LEU A 20 -18.86 8.53 -14.04
N LYS A 21 -19.95 8.48 -13.27
CA LYS A 21 -19.89 8.60 -11.81
C LYS A 21 -19.22 7.37 -11.21
N THR A 22 -19.57 6.18 -11.68
CA THR A 22 -18.95 4.92 -11.23
C THR A 22 -17.50 4.84 -11.67
N LEU A 23 -17.16 5.24 -12.90
CA LEU A 23 -15.78 5.33 -13.38
C LEU A 23 -14.93 6.26 -12.51
N LYS A 24 -15.42 7.47 -12.23
CA LYS A 24 -14.73 8.45 -11.37
C LYS A 24 -14.49 7.89 -9.97
N ARG A 25 -15.49 7.24 -9.38
CA ARG A 25 -15.38 6.64 -8.04
C ARG A 25 -14.39 5.47 -8.01
N LYS A 26 -14.36 4.64 -9.06
CA LYS A 26 -13.37 3.57 -9.20
C LYS A 26 -11.96 4.13 -9.32
N GLY A 27 -11.77 5.17 -10.14
CA GLY A 27 -10.48 5.86 -10.29
C GLY A 27 -9.97 6.39 -8.95
N PHE A 28 -10.81 7.10 -8.20
CA PHE A 28 -10.46 7.60 -6.87
C PHE A 28 -10.11 6.47 -5.88
N ALA A 29 -10.87 5.37 -5.89
CA ALA A 29 -10.58 4.23 -5.04
C ALA A 29 -9.23 3.56 -5.38
N LEU A 30 -8.87 3.51 -6.66
CA LEU A 30 -7.57 3.00 -7.12
C LEU A 30 -6.43 3.92 -6.70
N GLU A 31 -6.58 5.23 -6.84
CA GLU A 31 -5.60 6.23 -6.39
C GLU A 31 -5.30 6.07 -4.89
N LYS A 32 -6.34 5.97 -4.06
CA LYS A 32 -6.17 5.76 -2.62
C LYS A 32 -5.54 4.42 -2.26
N LEU A 33 -5.83 3.38 -3.03
CA LEU A 33 -5.17 2.09 -2.84
C LEU A 33 -3.67 2.17 -3.15
N SER A 34 -3.29 2.84 -4.24
CA SER A 34 -1.89 3.05 -4.63
C SER A 34 -1.13 3.89 -3.60
N GLU A 35 -1.70 5.00 -3.13
CA GLU A 35 -1.11 5.82 -2.05
C GLU A 35 -0.85 4.98 -0.79
N LEU A 36 -1.83 4.18 -0.37
CA LEU A 36 -1.73 3.34 0.82
C LEU A 36 -0.65 2.25 0.65
N GLN A 37 -0.55 1.65 -0.53
CA GLN A 37 0.47 0.65 -0.84
C GLN A 37 1.89 1.25 -0.82
N LEU A 38 2.08 2.42 -1.43
CA LEU A 38 3.35 3.14 -1.40
C LEU A 38 3.74 3.50 0.03
N SER A 39 2.79 4.00 0.83
CA SER A 39 3.02 4.32 2.23
C SER A 39 3.43 3.08 3.04
N GLN A 40 2.74 1.96 2.88
CA GLN A 40 3.10 0.70 3.54
C GLN A 40 4.50 0.21 3.15
N GLN A 41 4.86 0.34 1.87
CA GLN A 41 6.21 -0.01 1.41
C GLN A 41 7.26 0.87 2.09
N GLN A 42 7.07 2.19 2.11
CA GLN A 42 8.00 3.13 2.75
C GLN A 42 8.18 2.84 4.24
N TYR A 43 7.10 2.57 4.97
CA TYR A 43 7.19 2.18 6.38
C TYR A 43 7.94 0.87 6.58
N THR A 44 7.71 -0.12 5.71
CA THR A 44 8.41 -1.41 5.77
C THR A 44 9.91 -1.25 5.53
N GLU A 45 10.29 -0.43 4.55
CA GLU A 45 11.69 -0.10 4.25
C GLU A 45 12.35 0.65 5.41
N ALA A 46 11.67 1.63 6.00
CA ALA A 46 12.17 2.36 7.17
C ALA A 46 12.41 1.44 8.37
N ILE A 47 11.46 0.55 8.68
CA ILE A 47 11.63 -0.45 9.75
C ILE A 47 12.81 -1.37 9.46
N LYS A 48 12.99 -1.80 8.21
CA LYS A 48 14.12 -2.64 7.80
C LYS A 48 15.46 -1.91 8.02
N ALA A 49 15.55 -0.65 7.61
CA ALA A 49 16.74 0.18 7.78
C ALA A 49 17.07 0.38 9.27
N LEU A 50 16.09 0.69 10.11
CA LEU A 50 16.27 0.83 11.56
C LEU A 50 16.77 -0.47 12.20
N LYS A 51 16.21 -1.62 11.82
CA LYS A 51 16.67 -2.93 12.30
C LYS A 51 18.12 -3.22 11.91
N GLN A 52 18.52 -2.85 10.68
CA GLN A 52 19.90 -3.01 10.22
C GLN A 52 20.87 -2.12 10.99
N ALA A 53 20.50 -0.86 11.26
CA ALA A 53 21.32 0.07 12.03
C ALA A 53 21.57 -0.43 13.46
N ILE A 54 20.51 -0.86 14.16
CA ILE A 54 20.63 -1.44 15.51
C ILE A 54 21.52 -2.69 15.50
N ALA A 55 21.39 -3.54 14.48
CA ALA A 55 22.20 -4.76 14.37
C ALA A 55 23.69 -4.46 14.11
N ILE A 56 24.01 -3.39 13.39
CA ILE A 56 25.41 -2.95 13.16
C ILE A 56 25.98 -2.35 14.44
N ASP A 57 25.24 -1.45 15.08
CA ASP A 57 25.68 -0.78 16.31
C ASP A 57 25.91 -1.79 17.44
N GLY A 58 24.97 -2.72 17.62
CA GLY A 58 25.14 -3.84 18.54
C GLY A 58 26.37 -4.69 18.23
N LYS A 59 26.67 -4.97 16.95
CA LYS A 59 27.88 -5.72 16.56
C LYS A 59 29.17 -4.94 16.82
N ASN A 60 29.16 -3.62 16.72
CA ASN A 60 30.33 -2.79 17.00
C ASN A 60 30.64 -2.75 18.51
N LEU A 61 29.61 -2.69 19.36
CA LEU A 61 29.76 -2.72 20.83
C LEU A 61 30.39 -4.01 21.37
N PHE A 62 30.25 -5.15 20.67
CA PHE A 62 30.88 -6.42 21.06
C PHE A 62 32.23 -6.69 20.38
N ARG A 63 32.72 -5.78 19.53
CA ARG A 63 33.99 -5.95 18.80
C ARG A 63 35.15 -5.12 19.36
N ASP A 64 34.85 -4.11 20.17
CA ASP A 64 35.83 -3.17 20.73
C ASP A 64 36.20 -3.47 22.22
N GLY A 65 35.88 -4.66 22.72
CA GLY A 65 36.28 -5.16 24.06
C GLY A 65 37.04 -6.47 23.97
#